data_AF-A0A6F9C0Q5-F1
#
_entry.id   AF-A0A6F9C0Q5-F1
#
_cell.length_a   1.000
_cell.length_b   1.000
_cell.length_c   1.000
_cell.angle_alpha   90.00
_cell.angle_beta   90.00
_cell.angle_gamma   90.00
#
_symmetry.space_group_name_H-M   'P 1'
#
loop_
_entity.id
_entity.type
_entity.pdbx_description
1 polymer ?
#
loop_
_entity_poly.entity_id
_entity_poly.type
_entity_poly.pdbx_seq_one_letter_code
_entity_poly.pdbx_strand_id
1 'polypeptide(L)' 'MTKAMAVDESRYQLLGRMGTEAESGLAALYLAADATFCTGIDLLLSGGAELNYGYKSQVP' A
#
# COMPACT_ATOMS: atom_id res chain seq x y z
N MET A 1 -32.14 -5.36 3.14
CA MET A 1 -30.95 -5.77 3.93
C MET A 1 -29.71 -5.32 3.18
N THR A 2 -29.50 -4.01 3.15
CA THR A 2 -28.36 -3.31 3.79
C THR A 2 -27.05 -3.54 3.03
N LYS A 3 -26.82 -2.63 2.09
CA LYS A 3 -25.53 -2.32 1.45
C LYS A 3 -24.44 -2.41 2.53
N ALA A 4 -23.64 -3.47 2.51
CA ALA A 4 -22.38 -3.50 3.25
C ALA A 4 -21.65 -2.20 2.84
N MET A 5 -21.34 -1.37 3.84
CA MET A 5 -20.66 -0.09 3.66
C MET A 5 -19.54 -0.26 2.65
N ALA A 6 -19.51 0.56 1.60
CA ALA A 6 -18.29 0.80 0.86
C ALA A 6 -17.29 1.36 1.88
N VAL A 7 -16.45 0.49 2.43
CA VAL A 7 -15.42 0.91 3.36
C VAL A 7 -14.42 1.65 2.50
N ASP A 8 -14.36 2.97 2.64
CA ASP A 8 -13.28 3.78 2.09
C ASP A 8 -11.93 3.10 2.37
N GLU A 9 -11.37 2.51 1.31
CA GLU A 9 -10.21 1.62 1.33
C GLU A 9 -8.94 2.37 1.76
N SER A 10 -8.95 3.70 1.61
CA SER A 10 -7.87 4.59 2.05
C SER A 10 -7.59 4.47 3.55
N ARG A 11 -8.58 4.08 4.34
CA ARG A 11 -8.48 3.91 5.80
C ARG A 11 -7.60 2.74 6.22
N TYR A 12 -7.27 1.84 5.30
CA TYR A 12 -6.36 0.74 5.54
C TYR A 12 -4.89 1.09 5.24
N GLN A 13 -4.62 2.29 4.72
CA GLN A 13 -3.27 2.80 4.46
C GLN A 13 -2.97 3.96 5.40
N LEU A 14 -1.75 4.03 5.93
CA LEU A 14 -1.33 5.13 6.81
C LEU A 14 -1.39 6.48 6.07
N LEU A 15 -1.10 6.49 4.77
CA LEU A 15 -1.16 7.69 3.93
C LEU A 15 -2.59 8.20 3.67
N GLY A 16 -3.64 7.44 4.01
CA GLY A 16 -5.02 7.86 3.84
C GLY A 16 -5.45 8.07 2.38
N ARG A 17 -4.79 7.38 1.44
CA ARG A 17 -5.16 7.33 0.01
C ARG A 17 -4.64 6.05 -0.62
N MET A 18 -5.17 5.70 -1.79
CA MET A 18 -4.59 4.63 -2.61
C MET A 18 -3.33 5.13 -3.34
N GLY A 19 -2.42 4.19 -3.63
CA GLY A 19 -1.31 4.41 -4.54
C GLY A 19 -1.76 4.55 -5.99
N THR A 20 -0.85 5.02 -6.83
CA THR A 20 -1.05 5.22 -8.27
C THR A 20 -0.07 4.37 -9.07
N GLU A 21 -0.40 4.10 -10.33
CA GLU A 21 0.47 3.36 -11.26
C GLU A 21 1.77 4.13 -11.52
N ALA A 22 1.72 5.47 -11.50
CA ALA A 22 2.88 6.32 -11.66
C ALA A 22 3.89 6.13 -10.52
N GLU A 23 3.43 6.00 -9.27
CA GLU A 23 4.29 5.72 -8.11
C GLU A 23 4.97 4.36 -8.23
N SER A 24 4.22 3.34 -8.66
CA SER A 24 4.77 2.01 -8.94
C SER A 24 5.81 2.04 -10.06
N GLY A 25 5.55 2.79 -11.13
CA GLY A 25 6.48 2.96 -12.25
C GLY A 25 7.78 3.64 -11.84
N LEU A 26 7.71 4.67 -10.98
CA LEU A 26 8.89 5.35 -10.44
C LEU A 26 9.72 4.43 -9.54
N ALA A 27 9.07 3.62 -8.70
CA ALA A 27 9.78 2.66 -7.87
C ALA A 27 10.49 1.57 -8.70
N ALA A 28 9.83 1.07 -9.74
CA ALA A 28 10.45 0.13 -10.69
C ALA A 28 11.63 0.77 -11.44
N LEU A 29 11.49 2.02 -11.88
CA LEU A 29 12.57 2.77 -12.54
C LEU A 29 13.76 2.95 -11.59
N TYR A 30 13.52 3.34 -10.33
CA TYR A 30 14.57 3.47 -9.33
C TYR A 30 15.30 2.13 -9.09
N LEU A 31 14.55 1.04 -8.93
CA LEU A 31 15.15 -0.30 -8.76
C LEU A 31 16.02 -0.69 -9.95
N ALA A 32 15.60 -0.36 -11.17
CA ALA A 32 16.32 -0.71 -12.39
C ALA A 32 17.54 0.20 -12.66
N ALA A 33 17.43 1.50 -12.39
CA ALA A 33 18.43 2.49 -12.78
C ALA A 33 19.47 2.78 -11.68
N ASP A 34 19.04 2.88 -10.42
CA ASP A 34 19.83 3.52 -9.36
C ASP A 34 20.08 2.63 -8.14
N ALA A 35 19.24 1.62 -7.88
CA ALA A 35 19.37 0.73 -6.71
C ALA A 35 20.49 -0.33 -6.87
N THR A 36 21.68 0.10 -7.28
CA THR A 36 22.81 -0.74 -7.73
C THR A 36 23.36 -1.73 -6.69
N PHE A 37 23.05 -1.54 -5.41
CA PHE A 37 23.44 -2.44 -4.31
C PHE A 37 22.23 -3.13 -3.64
N CYS A 38 21.06 -3.10 -4.28
CA CYS A 38 19.86 -3.77 -3.80
C CYS A 38 19.60 -5.03 -4.63
N THR A 39 19.53 -6.19 -3.99
CA THR A 39 19.19 -7.46 -4.64
C THR A 39 18.40 -8.34 -3.67
N GLY A 40 17.42 -9.10 -4.19
CA GLY A 40 16.60 -10.02 -3.39
C GLY A 40 15.76 -9.35 -2.30
N ILE A 41 15.49 -8.05 -2.44
CA ILE A 41 14.69 -7.29 -1.47
C ILE A 41 13.19 -7.33 -1.83
N ASP A 42 12.36 -7.11 -0.81
CA ASP A 42 10.94 -6.79 -0.98
C ASP A 42 10.75 -5.27 -0.75
N LEU A 43 10.48 -4.53 -1.82
CA LEU A 43 10.23 -3.09 -1.74
C LEU A 43 8.72 -2.84 -1.56
N LEU A 44 8.33 -2.56 -0.31
CA LEU A 44 6.93 -2.31 0.04
C LEU A 44 6.46 -0.94 -0.53
N LEU A 45 5.47 -1.00 -1.42
CA LEU A 45 4.77 0.16 -2.01
C LEU A 45 3.28 0.10 -1.62
N SER A 46 3.02 0.22 -0.33
CA SER A 46 1.72 -0.11 0.29
C SER A 46 0.94 1.08 0.83
N GLY A 47 1.52 2.29 0.79
CA GLY A 47 1.01 3.44 1.54
C GLY A 47 1.06 3.26 3.06
N GLY A 48 1.91 2.35 3.56
CA GLY A 48 2.07 2.04 4.99
C GLY A 48 0.99 1.13 5.55
N ALA A 49 0.34 0.30 4.73
CA ALA A 49 -0.73 -0.60 5.14
C ALA A 49 -0.28 -1.72 6.11
N GLU A 50 1.01 -2.03 6.13
CA GLU A 50 1.64 -3.00 7.03
C GLU A 50 1.94 -2.44 8.42
N LEU A 51 1.87 -1.12 8.60
CA LEU A 51 2.25 -0.46 9.84
C LEU A 51 1.06 -0.37 10.82
N ASN A 52 1.40 -0.45 12.11
CA ASN A 52 0.47 -0.26 13.23
C ASN A 52 -0.65 -1.31 13.32
N TYR A 53 -1.51 -1.18 14.33
CA TYR A 53 -2.74 -1.94 14.46
C TYR A 53 -3.83 -1.35 13.56
N GLY A 54 -4.65 -2.24 13.00
CA GLY A 54 -5.83 -1.87 12.23
C GLY A 54 -7.01 -2.77 12.55
N TYR A 55 -8.21 -2.37 12.15
CA TYR A 55 -9.41 -3.18 12.29
C TYR A 55 -9.35 -4.39 11.36
N LYS A 56 -9.13 -5.58 11.93
CA LYS A 56 -9.07 -6.85 11.16
C LYS A 56 -10.35 -7.68 11.25
N SER A 57 -11.18 -7.45 12.27
CA SER A 57 -12.51 -8.08 12.36
C SER A 57 -13.49 -7.37 11.44
N GLN A 58 -14.18 -8.14 10.61
CA GLN A 58 -15.35 -7.67 9.85
C GLN A 58 -16.66 -7.87 10.62
N VAL A 59 -16.58 -8.48 11.81
CA VAL A 59 -17.71 -8.68 12.73
C VAL A 59 -17.65 -7.61 13.82
N PRO A 60 -18.77 -6.95 14.16
CA PRO A 60 -18.85 -5.97 15.24
C PRO A 60 -18.40 -6.51 16.60
#